data_AF-A0A5U3C2L8-F1
#
_entry.id   AF-A0A5U3C2L8-F1
#
_cell.length_a   1.000
_cell.length_b   1.000
_cell.length_c   1.000
_cell.angle_alpha   90.00
_cell.angle_beta   90.00
_cell.angle_gamma   90.00
#
_symmetry.space_group_name_H-M   'P 1'
#
loop_
_entity.id
_entity.type
_entity.pdbx_description
1 polymer ?
#
loop_
_entity_poly.entity_id
_entity_poly.type
_entity_poly.pdbx_seq_one_letter_code
_entity_poly.pdbx_strand_id
1 'polypeptide(L)' 'MTAIAEELTNLIDTGSDEISSKVNALIEKWNIFAVTKFEFSDFRDYHSWISTENFVKTALYQAKYQADLSFHEAK' A
#
# COMPACT_ATOMS: atom_id res chain seq x y z
N MET A 1 -7.92 5.27 -4.06
CA MET A 1 -6.81 4.35 -3.79
C MET A 1 -7.22 2.89 -3.94
N THR A 2 -8.37 2.44 -3.42
CA THR A 2 -8.85 1.04 -3.57
C THR A 2 -8.81 0.53 -5.01
N ALA A 3 -9.38 1.28 -5.95
CA ALA A 3 -9.33 0.93 -7.37
C ALA A 3 -7.90 0.77 -7.95
N ILE A 4 -6.92 1.53 -7.43
CA ILE A 4 -5.52 1.42 -7.87
C ILE A 4 -4.91 0.12 -7.32
N ALA A 5 -5.16 -0.21 -6.05
CA ALA A 5 -4.70 -1.46 -5.45
C ALA A 5 -5.34 -2.69 -6.11
N GLU A 6 -6.64 -2.65 -6.39
CA GLU A 6 -7.35 -3.72 -7.10
C GLU A 6 -6.81 -3.90 -8.52
N GLU A 7 -6.56 -2.81 -9.25
CA GLU A 7 -5.99 -2.89 -10.59
C GLU A 7 -4.56 -3.44 -10.59
N LEU A 8 -3.71 -2.97 -9.66
CA LEU A 8 -2.35 -3.52 -9.49
C LEU A 8 -2.37 -5.01 -9.16
N THR A 9 -3.29 -5.42 -8.28
CA THR A 9 -3.49 -6.83 -7.92
C THR A 9 -3.83 -7.68 -9.14
N ASN A 10 -4.86 -7.26 -9.89
CA ASN A 10 -5.29 -8.00 -11.06
C ASN A 10 -4.17 -8.10 -12.11
N LEU A 11 -3.36 -7.06 -12.27
CA LEU A 11 -2.20 -7.09 -13.16
C LEU A 11 -1.15 -8.09 -12.69
N ILE A 12 -0.84 -8.11 -11.39
CA ILE A 12 0.12 -9.06 -10.80
C ILE A 12 -0.39 -10.50 -10.92
N ASP A 13 -1.67 -10.75 -10.60
CA ASP A 13 -2.29 -12.08 -10.69
C ASP A 13 -2.38 -12.60 -12.14
N THR A 14 -2.43 -11.71 -13.12
CA THR A 14 -2.39 -12.06 -14.56
C THR A 14 -0.98 -12.21 -15.11
N GLY A 15 0.05 -12.10 -14.26
CA GLY A 15 1.45 -12.34 -14.61
C GLY A 15 2.20 -11.09 -15.10
N SER A 16 1.69 -9.89 -14.83
CA SER A 16 2.46 -8.67 -15.08
C SER A 16 3.62 -8.53 -14.09
N ASP A 17 4.76 -8.11 -14.60
CA ASP A 17 5.97 -7.89 -13.81
C ASP A 17 6.27 -6.39 -13.59
N GLU A 18 7.27 -6.12 -12.75
CA GLU A 18 7.69 -4.79 -12.32
C GLU A 18 8.13 -3.87 -13.47
N ILE A 19 8.57 -4.41 -14.63
CA ILE A 19 9.01 -3.58 -15.76
C ILE A 19 7.84 -3.08 -16.60
N SER A 20 6.62 -3.56 -16.34
CA SER A 20 5.42 -3.10 -17.02
C SER A 20 5.21 -1.60 -16.79
N SER A 21 5.20 -0.83 -17.87
CA SER A 21 4.96 0.62 -17.83
C SER A 21 3.61 0.96 -17.18
N LYS A 22 2.62 0.07 -17.33
CA LYS A 22 1.31 0.21 -16.68
C LYS A 22 1.40 0.01 -15.17
N VAL A 23 2.14 -1.00 -14.72
CA VAL A 23 2.35 -1.28 -13.28
C VAL A 23 3.09 -0.12 -12.63
N ASN A 24 4.19 0.34 -13.24
CA ASN A 24 4.95 1.48 -12.73
C ASN A 24 4.11 2.75 -12.62
N ALA A 25 3.34 3.09 -13.66
CA ALA A 25 2.46 4.27 -13.62
C ALA A 25 1.40 4.19 -12.50
N LEU A 26 0.88 3.00 -12.20
CA LEU A 26 -0.07 2.79 -11.11
C LEU A 26 0.58 2.90 -9.73
N ILE A 27 1.80 2.39 -9.56
CA ILE A 27 2.60 2.53 -8.33
C ILE A 27 2.95 4.00 -8.10
N GLU A 28 3.39 4.72 -9.13
CA GLU A 28 3.63 6.16 -9.05
C GLU A 28 2.36 6.91 -8.65
N LYS A 29 1.22 6.58 -9.27
CA LYS A 29 -0.07 7.17 -8.91
C LYS A 29 -0.50 6.86 -7.48
N TRP A 30 -0.23 5.66 -6.98
CA TRP A 30 -0.48 5.29 -5.58
C TRP A 30 0.37 6.14 -4.63
N ASN A 31 1.68 6.25 -4.92
CA ASN A 31 2.65 6.93 -4.09
C ASN A 31 2.45 8.46 -4.01
N ILE A 32 1.62 9.05 -4.88
CA ILE A 32 1.17 10.45 -4.74
C ILE A 32 0.28 10.63 -3.50
N PHE A 33 -0.51 9.61 -3.15
CA PHE A 33 -1.47 9.68 -2.05
C PHE A 33 -1.00 8.94 -0.79
N ALA A 34 -0.11 7.96 -0.95
CA ALA A 34 0.39 7.18 0.17
C ALA A 34 1.30 8.02 1.08
N VAL A 35 1.24 7.75 2.38
CA VAL A 35 2.08 8.44 3.39
C VAL A 35 3.55 8.03 3.32
N THR A 36 3.83 6.87 2.74
CA THR A 36 5.18 6.36 2.45
C THR A 36 5.24 5.84 1.02
N LYS A 37 6.45 5.68 0.48
CA LYS A 37 6.62 5.00 -0.81
C LYS A 37 6.36 3.51 -0.67
N PHE A 38 5.65 2.96 -1.65
CA PHE A 38 5.39 1.55 -1.86
C PHE A 38 6.07 1.10 -3.15
N GLU A 39 6.56 -0.13 -3.15
CA GLU A 39 7.22 -0.80 -4.27
C GLU A 39 6.35 -1.95 -4.79
N PHE A 40 6.71 -2.49 -5.96
CA PHE A 40 5.97 -3.60 -6.58
C PHE A 40 5.78 -4.79 -5.64
N SER A 41 6.81 -5.14 -4.86
CA SER A 41 6.76 -6.23 -3.89
C SER A 41 5.67 -6.04 -2.84
N ASP A 42 5.39 -4.80 -2.41
CA ASP A 42 4.34 -4.54 -1.44
C ASP A 42 2.96 -4.93 -1.99
N PHE A 43 2.71 -4.62 -3.26
CA PHE A 43 1.45 -4.98 -3.95
C PHE A 43 1.34 -6.48 -4.22
N ARG A 44 2.45 -7.15 -4.49
CA ARG A 44 2.50 -8.60 -4.68
C ARG A 44 2.23 -9.34 -3.37
N ASP A 45 2.79 -8.85 -2.27
CA ASP A 45 2.85 -9.61 -1.03
C ASP A 45 1.67 -9.33 -0.08
N TYR A 46 1.01 -8.17 -0.15
CA TYR A 46 0.01 -7.79 0.86
C TYR A 46 -1.19 -8.74 0.98
N HIS A 47 -1.61 -9.38 -0.11
CA HIS A 47 -2.75 -10.31 -0.13
C HIS A 47 -2.57 -11.51 0.80
N SER A 48 -1.32 -11.86 1.10
CA SER A 48 -1.02 -12.97 2.01
C SER A 48 -1.31 -12.63 3.47
N TRP A 49 -1.50 -11.35 3.82
CA TRP A 49 -1.50 -10.87 5.20
C TRP A 49 -2.72 -10.00 5.54
N ILE A 50 -3.23 -9.24 4.58
CA ILE A 50 -4.31 -8.27 4.81
C ILE A 50 -5.22 -8.12 3.58
N SER A 51 -6.47 -7.71 3.81
CA SER A 51 -7.38 -7.33 2.73
C SER A 51 -6.95 -6.03 2.04
N THR A 52 -7.33 -5.84 0.78
CA THR A 52 -7.10 -4.59 0.01
C THR A 52 -7.61 -3.36 0.76
N GLU A 53 -8.76 -3.45 1.44
CA GLU A 53 -9.28 -2.34 2.25
C GLU A 53 -8.32 -1.97 3.39
N ASN A 54 -7.79 -2.97 4.10
CA ASN A 54 -6.84 -2.73 5.18
C ASN A 54 -5.48 -2.25 4.65
N PHE A 55 -5.04 -2.72 3.49
CA PHE A 55 -3.84 -2.24 2.81
C PHE A 55 -3.96 -0.76 2.38
N VAL A 56 -5.13 -0.35 1.88
CA VAL A 56 -5.41 1.07 1.60
C VAL A 56 -5.38 1.90 2.88
N LYS A 57 -5.90 1.38 3.99
CA LYS A 57 -5.84 2.07 5.29
C LYS A 57 -4.39 2.23 5.76
N THR A 58 -3.53 1.22 5.65
CA THR A 58 -2.12 1.34 6.07
C THR A 58 -1.38 2.36 5.22
N ALA A 59 -1.63 2.40 3.90
CA ALA A 59 -1.04 3.40 3.01
C ALA A 59 -1.53 4.83 3.28
N LEU A 60 -2.69 5.01 3.90
CA LEU A 60 -3.26 6.33 4.25
C LEU A 60 -2.98 6.75 5.70
N TYR A 61 -2.66 5.82 6.60
CA TYR A 61 -2.53 6.10 8.03
C TYR A 61 -1.09 5.89 8.54
N GLN A 62 -0.37 6.99 8.74
CA GLN A 62 0.73 7.03 9.73
C GLN A 62 0.23 7.49 11.13
N ALA A 63 -0.87 8.25 11.19
CA ALA A 63 -1.21 9.07 12.35
C ALA A 63 -1.78 8.33 13.58
N LYS A 64 -2.34 7.12 13.44
CA LYS A 64 -2.89 6.40 14.61
C LYS A 64 -1.81 5.69 15.44
N TYR A 65 -0.76 5.17 14.82
CA TYR A 65 0.29 4.47 15.55
C TYR A 65 1.34 5.41 16.18
N GLN A 66 1.64 6.55 15.56
CA GLN A 66 2.50 7.56 16.22
C GLN A 66 1.82 8.23 17.43
N ALA A 67 0.49 8.36 17.43
CA ALA A 67 -0.25 8.84 18.60
C ALA A 67 -0.28 7.81 19.75
N ASP A 68 -0.45 6.52 19.43
CA ASP A 68 -0.47 5.43 20.42
C ASP A 68 0.92 5.15 21.03
N LEU A 69 2.00 5.39 20.27
CA LEU A 69 3.39 5.32 20.76
C LEU A 69 3.82 6.49 21.66
N SER A 70 2.97 7.52 21.81
CA SER A 70 3.16 8.52 22.87
C SER A 70 2.65 7.98 24.21
N PHE A 71 3.21 6.84 24.64
CA PHE A 71 3.04 6.36 26.01
C PHE A 71 3.64 7.42 26.95
N HIS A 72 2.79 8.25 27.54
CA HIS A 72 3.16 8.98 28.74
C HIS A 72 3.27 7.95 29.85
N GLU A 73 4.50 7.57 30.18
CA GLU A 73 4.81 6.92 31.44
C GLU A 73 4.22 7.80 32.56
N ALA A 74 3.12 7.33 33.16
CA ALA A 74 2.53 7.98 34.32
C ALA A 74 3.51 7.81 35.48
N LYS A 75 4.12 8.94 35.85
CA LYS A 75 5.11 9.12 36.91
C LYS A 75 4.66 8.60 38.28
#